data_AF-A0A1A9B3Y7-F1
#
_entry.id   AF-A0A1A9B3Y7-F1
#
_cell.length_a   1.000
_cell.length_b   1.000
_cell.length_c   1.000
_cell.angle_alpha   90.00
_cell.angle_beta   90.00
_cell.angle_gamma   90.00
#
_symmetry.space_group_name_H-M   'P 1'
#
loop_
_entity.id
_entity.type
_entity.pdbx_description
1 polymer ?
#
loop_
_entity_poly.entity_id
_entity_poly.type
_entity_poly.pdbx_seq_one_letter_code
_entity_poly.pdbx_strand_id
1 'polypeptide(L)' 'MRVARYAKTIVAATVAGGVALTVAMGDDVLTATEGITVALAVLGALGVYVVPNAKDPLDR' A
#
# COMPACT_ATOMS: atom_id res chain seq x y z
N MET A 1 16.77 -12.36 10.41
CA MET A 1 15.71 -11.94 11.36
C MET A 1 14.35 -12.01 10.65
N ARG A 2 13.40 -12.83 11.14
CA ARG A 2 12.11 -13.07 10.45
C ARG A 2 11.23 -11.81 10.32
N VAL A 3 11.35 -10.85 11.24
CA VAL A 3 10.62 -9.57 11.23
C VAL A 3 11.01 -8.68 10.04
N ALA A 4 12.27 -8.74 9.60
CA ALA A 4 12.76 -7.93 8.48
C ALA A 4 12.09 -8.29 7.14
N ARG A 5 11.52 -9.50 7.01
CA ARG A 5 10.92 -9.98 5.75
C ARG A 5 9.65 -9.20 5.36
N TYR A 6 8.86 -8.78 6.35
CA TYR A 6 7.59 -8.06 6.12
C TYR A 6 7.59 -6.63 6.65
N ALA A 7 8.68 -6.18 7.28
CA ALA A 7 8.80 -4.83 7.81
C ALA A 7 8.44 -3.76 6.76
N LYS A 8 8.93 -3.93 5.52
CA LYS A 8 8.63 -3.01 4.41
C LYS A 8 7.13 -2.98 4.07
N THR A 9 6.49 -4.15 4.06
CA THR A 9 5.06 -4.27 3.78
C THR A 9 4.20 -3.63 4.87
N ILE A 10 4.55 -3.86 6.14
CA ILE A 10 3.84 -3.27 7.28
C ILE A 10 3.96 -1.74 7.23
N VAL A 11 5.16 -1.21 7.00
CA VAL A 11 5.36 0.23 6.86
C VAL A 11 4.54 0.79 5.70
N ALA A 12 4.57 0.13 4.53
CA ALA A 12 3.81 0.57 3.37
C ALA A 12 2.29 0.54 3.63
N ALA A 13 1.78 -0.50 4.30
CA ALA A 13 0.37 -0.59 4.67
C ALA A 13 -0.04 0.50 5.67
N THR A 14 0.80 0.80 6.67
CA THR A 14 0.55 1.89 7.62
C THR A 14 0.51 3.24 6.93
N VAL A 15 1.43 3.50 5.99
CA VAL A 15 1.43 4.75 5.20
C VAL A 15 0.18 4.85 4.33
N ALA A 16 -0.21 3.78 3.63
CA ALA A 16 -1.43 3.76 2.82
C ALA A 16 -2.69 4.00 3.68
N GLY A 17 -2.76 3.38 4.86
CA GLY A 17 -3.82 3.64 5.83
C GLY A 17 -3.81 5.09 6.33
N GLY A 18 -2.63 5.67 6.56
CA GLY A 18 -2.47 7.08 6.90
C GLY A 18 -3.01 8.01 5.81
N VAL A 19 -2.71 7.73 4.54
CA VAL A 19 -3.26 8.50 3.40
C VAL A 19 -4.79 8.41 3.38
N ALA A 20 -5.36 7.21 3.53
CA ALA A 20 -6.81 7.04 3.60
C ALA A 20 -7.43 7.80 4.79
N LEU A 21 -6.78 7.79 5.94
CA LEU A 21 -7.22 8.53 7.12
C LEU A 21 -7.18 10.05 6.90
N THR A 22 -6.15 10.58 6.23
CA THR A 22 -6.08 12.02 5.92
C THR A 22 -7.21 12.48 5.03
N VAL A 23 -7.62 11.65 4.05
CA VAL A 23 -8.79 11.93 3.21
C VAL A 23 -10.08 11.84 4.03
N ALA A 24 -10.21 10.82 4.88
CA ALA A 24 -11.40 10.62 5.72
C ALA A 24 -11.59 11.73 6.78
N MET A 25 -10.51 12.40 7.20
CA MET A 25 -10.56 13.53 8.13
C MET A 25 -10.75 14.89 7.44
N GLY A 26 -10.80 14.91 6.10
CA GLY A 26 -10.91 16.12 5.30
C GLY A 26 -12.30 16.75 5.39
N ASP A 27 -13.09 16.61 4.32
CA ASP A 27 -14.48 17.05 4.25
C ASP A 27 -15.43 15.86 3.99
N ASP A 28 -16.73 16.14 3.88
CA ASP A 28 -17.75 15.12 3.63
C ASP A 28 -17.88 14.73 2.15
N VAL A 29 -16.98 15.18 1.27
CA VAL A 29 -17.09 14.98 -0.18
C VAL A 29 -15.85 14.25 -0.72
N LEU A 30 -16.02 12.97 -1.01
CA LEU A 30 -14.95 12.22 -1.68
C LEU A 30 -14.84 12.62 -3.15
N THR A 31 -13.79 13.38 -3.49
CA THR A 31 -13.48 13.74 -4.88
C THR A 31 -12.84 12.56 -5.62
N ALA A 32 -12.95 12.58 -6.96
CA ALA A 32 -12.30 11.56 -7.81
C ALA A 32 -10.78 11.52 -7.58
N THR A 33 -10.15 12.68 -7.38
CA THR A 33 -8.71 12.78 -7.13
C THR A 33 -8.31 12.12 -5.82
N GLU A 34 -9.09 12.29 -4.75
CA GLU A 34 -8.83 11.66 -3.45
C GLU A 34 -9.01 10.15 -3.52
N GLY A 35 -10.10 9.68 -4.15
CA GLY A 35 -10.33 8.25 -4.37
C GLY A 35 -9.18 7.59 -5.14
N ILE A 36 -8.69 8.23 -6.21
CA ILE A 36 -7.55 7.75 -6.98
C ILE A 36 -6.27 7.74 -6.13
N THR A 37 -6.01 8.80 -5.36
CA THR A 37 -4.84 8.89 -4.48
C THR A 37 -4.82 7.74 -3.46
N VAL A 38 -5.94 7.49 -2.79
CA VAL A 38 -6.06 6.40 -1.81
C VAL A 38 -5.92 5.04 -2.49
N ALA A 39 -6.56 4.84 -3.64
CA ALA A 39 -6.46 3.59 -4.39
C ALA A 39 -5.01 3.30 -4.81
N LEU A 40 -4.30 4.30 -5.34
CA LEU A 40 -2.89 4.18 -5.71
C LEU A 40 -1.99 3.93 -4.50
N ALA A 41 -2.25 4.56 -3.36
CA ALA A 41 -1.50 4.30 -2.13
C ALA A 41 -1.65 2.84 -1.66
N VAL A 42 -2.88 2.31 -1.68
CA VAL A 42 -3.16 0.91 -1.34
C VAL A 42 -2.52 -0.05 -2.34
N LEU A 43 -2.67 0.20 -3.65
CA LEU A 43 -2.05 -0.62 -4.70
C LEU A 43 -0.51 -0.59 -4.61
N GLY A 44 0.07 0.57 -4.30
CA GLY A 44 1.51 0.70 -4.04
C GLY A 44 1.96 -0.15 -2.85
N ALA A 45 1.22 -0.12 -1.74
CA ALA A 45 1.51 -0.95 -0.57
C ALA A 45 1.40 -2.45 -0.87
N LEU A 46 0.41 -2.86 -1.67
CA LEU A 46 0.29 -4.24 -2.16
C LEU A 46 1.47 -4.61 -3.07
N GLY A 47 1.92 -3.70 -3.94
CA GLY A 47 3.11 -3.93 -4.78
C GLY A 47 4.37 -4.19 -3.97
N VAL A 48 4.56 -3.50 -2.84
CA VAL A 48 5.68 -3.72 -1.91
C VAL A 48 5.65 -5.12 -1.28
N TYR A 49 4.47 -5.75 -1.16
CA TYR A 49 4.35 -7.16 -0.78
C TYR A 49 4.58 -8.10 -1.96
N VAL A 50 3.91 -7.86 -3.08
CA VAL A 50 3.83 -8.84 -4.18
C VAL A 50 5.17 -8.96 -4.91
N VAL A 51 5.84 -7.84 -5.22
CA VAL A 51 7.06 -7.85 -6.06
C VAL A 51 8.20 -8.66 -5.44
N PRO A 52 8.57 -8.49 -4.15
CA PRO A 52 9.65 -9.28 -3.54
C PRO A 52 9.27 -10.74 -3.27
N ASN A 53 7.97 -11.06 -3.28
CA ASN A 53 7.45 -12.39 -2.98
C ASN A 53 6.99 -13.17 -4.23
N ALA A 54 7.12 -12.58 -5.42
CA ALA A 54 6.84 -13.24 -6.68
C ALA A 54 7.84 -14.38 -6.91
N LYS A 55 7.36 -15.52 -7.45
CA LYS A 55 8.23 -16.62 -7.86
C LYS A 55 8.99 -16.24 -9.13
N ASP A 56 10.25 -16.62 -9.21
CA ASP A 56 11.06 -16.36 -10.40
C ASP A 56 10.54 -17.22 -11.56
N PRO A 57 10.17 -16.64 -12.73
CA PRO A 57 9.68 -17.41 -13.88
C PRO A 57 10.68 -18.43 -14.44
N LEU A 58 11.95 -18.32 -14.06
CA LEU A 58 13.06 -19.18 -14.46
C LEU A 58 13.31 -20.34 -13.47
N ASP A 59 12.60 -20.42 -12.35
CA ASP A 59 12.69 -21.50 -11.35
C ASP A 59 11.89 -22.76 -11.80
N ARG A 60 12.13 -23.21 -13.03
CA ARG A 60 11.63 -24.49 -13.58
C ARG A 60 12.72 -25.54 -13.59
#